data_AF-A0A9D7SSH5-F1
#
_entry.id   AF-A0A9D7SSH5-F1
#
_cell.length_a   1.000
_cell.length_b   1.000
_cell.length_c   1.000
_cell.angle_alpha   90.00
_cell.angle_beta   90.00
_cell.angle_gamma   90.00
#
_symmetry.space_group_name_H-M   'P 1'
#
loop_
_entity.id
_entity.type
_entity.pdbx_description
1 polymer ?
#
loop_
_entity_poly.entity_id
_entity_poly.type
_entity_poly.pdbx_seq_one_letter_code
_entity_poly.pdbx_strand_id
1 'polypeptide(L)'
;MTELKPNLRSRNIQWLMPVLMLTLIIFYNCKFDSSKHSGTDSTAEAVSNPDPQKSQDEKPTTFLNVTKIAKQPKDVVDAYLGAPNFHETISPSNAPCPCEKYSYKESNIDIVFMNNKADWITVYKMNEIKYDSTSILDALGLKHTKPFMQDDYVMKWNDFDGYDQLSAFGDGKGNLSYIFLKAITH
;
A
#
# COMPACT_ATOMS: atom_id res chain seq x y z
N MET A 1 -35.11 -14.76 -43.45
CA MET A 1 -36.16 -15.40 -42.64
C MET A 1 -35.52 -16.53 -41.86
N THR A 2 -35.82 -16.59 -40.55
CA THR A 2 -35.57 -17.71 -39.60
C THR A 2 -34.09 -17.96 -39.24
N GLU A 3 -33.61 -17.95 -37.99
CA GLU A 3 -34.20 -17.69 -36.67
C GLU A 3 -33.05 -17.43 -35.66
N LEU A 4 -33.22 -16.46 -34.76
CA LEU A 4 -32.36 -16.23 -33.59
C LEU A 4 -32.84 -17.11 -32.44
N LYS A 5 -31.95 -17.89 -31.81
CA LYS A 5 -32.22 -18.55 -30.52
C LYS A 5 -31.48 -17.84 -29.38
N PRO A 6 -32.19 -17.19 -28.44
CA PRO A 6 -31.62 -16.81 -27.15
C PRO A 6 -31.76 -17.96 -26.15
N ASN A 7 -30.73 -18.23 -25.35
CA ASN A 7 -30.85 -19.09 -24.18
C ASN A 7 -30.36 -18.34 -22.94
N LEU A 8 -31.34 -17.74 -22.25
CA LEU A 8 -31.24 -17.22 -20.90
C LEU A 8 -31.29 -18.38 -19.92
N ARG A 9 -30.23 -18.58 -19.15
CA ARG A 9 -30.30 -19.35 -17.90
C ARG A 9 -29.83 -18.49 -16.73
N SER A 10 -30.77 -17.67 -16.27
CA SER A 10 -30.83 -17.18 -14.89
C SER A 10 -31.05 -18.38 -13.97
N ARG A 11 -30.16 -18.57 -12.99
CA ARG A 11 -30.46 -19.38 -11.79
C ARG A 11 -29.91 -18.68 -10.55
N ASN A 12 -30.88 -18.19 -9.79
CA ASN A 12 -30.84 -17.80 -8.38
C ASN A 12 -29.81 -18.55 -7.54
N ILE A 13 -28.95 -17.81 -6.85
CA ILE A 13 -28.19 -18.33 -5.71
C ILE A 13 -28.63 -17.54 -4.48
N GLN A 14 -29.59 -18.11 -3.77
CA GLN A 14 -30.11 -17.63 -2.50
C GLN A 14 -29.22 -18.21 -1.39
N TRP A 15 -28.21 -17.44 -0.96
CA TRP A 15 -27.41 -17.80 0.20
C TRP A 15 -28.14 -17.37 1.48
N LEU A 16 -28.58 -18.37 2.24
CA LEU A 16 -29.02 -18.26 3.64
C LEU A 16 -27.85 -17.73 4.49
N MET A 17 -28.02 -16.56 5.09
CA MET A 17 -27.13 -16.08 6.15
C MET A 17 -27.54 -16.69 7.50
N PRO A 18 -26.65 -17.39 8.22
CA PRO A 18 -26.85 -17.65 9.63
C PRO A 18 -26.56 -16.38 10.43
N VAL A 19 -27.63 -15.81 10.96
CA VAL A 19 -27.64 -14.87 12.08
C VAL A 19 -26.93 -15.54 13.27
N LEU A 20 -25.72 -15.09 13.60
CA LEU A 20 -25.07 -15.47 14.86
C LEU A 20 -25.16 -14.30 15.83
N MET A 21 -25.92 -14.55 16.90
CA MET A 21 -26.19 -13.66 18.02
C MET A 21 -24.92 -13.15 18.71
N LEU A 22 -24.88 -11.83 18.86
CA LEU A 22 -24.69 -11.09 20.11
C LEU A 22 -24.38 -11.94 21.37
N THR A 23 -23.12 -11.91 21.83
CA THR A 23 -22.81 -12.04 23.26
C THR A 23 -21.99 -10.86 23.74
N LEU A 24 -22.68 -10.08 24.55
CA LEU A 24 -22.32 -8.94 25.37
C LEU A 24 -21.36 -9.36 26.50
N ILE A 25 -20.12 -8.86 26.55
CA ILE A 25 -19.28 -8.94 27.76
C ILE A 25 -18.48 -7.65 28.00
N ILE A 26 -19.02 -6.86 28.94
CA ILE A 26 -18.40 -6.19 30.10
C ILE A 26 -17.40 -5.04 29.86
N PHE A 27 -17.90 -3.85 30.23
CA PHE A 27 -17.18 -2.65 30.62
C PHE A 27 -16.06 -2.94 31.63
N TYR A 28 -14.82 -2.58 31.30
CA TYR A 28 -13.85 -2.22 32.32
C TYR A 28 -13.72 -0.69 32.36
N ASN A 29 -14.28 -0.14 33.43
CA ASN A 29 -13.92 1.16 33.96
C ASN A 29 -12.42 1.17 34.31
N CYS A 30 -11.65 2.07 33.72
CA CYS A 30 -10.50 2.66 34.42
C CYS A 30 -10.72 4.17 34.49
N LYS A 31 -11.06 4.60 35.70
CA LYS A 31 -11.21 5.98 36.14
C LYS A 31 -10.03 6.21 37.08
N PHE A 32 -8.99 6.90 36.63
CA PHE A 32 -7.89 7.34 37.49
C PHE A 32 -6.97 8.29 36.71
N ASP A 33 -6.48 9.41 37.22
CA ASP A 33 -6.99 10.42 38.14
C ASP A 33 -6.29 11.72 37.69
N SER A 34 -6.95 12.86 37.85
CA SER A 34 -6.44 14.18 37.50
C SER A 34 -5.61 14.70 38.68
N SER A 35 -4.33 15.00 38.46
CA SER A 35 -3.57 15.84 39.39
C SER A 35 -2.89 16.98 38.66
N LYS A 36 -3.43 18.17 38.89
CA LYS A 36 -2.77 19.47 38.69
C LYS A 36 -1.60 19.57 39.65
N HIS A 37 -0.43 19.96 39.16
CA HIS A 37 0.45 20.83 39.95
C HIS A 37 0.78 22.10 39.17
N SER A 38 0.16 23.18 39.64
CA SER A 38 0.60 24.56 39.46
C SER A 38 1.90 24.75 40.24
N GLY A 39 2.88 25.39 39.60
CA GLY A 39 4.12 25.85 40.20
C GLY A 39 4.85 26.77 39.24
N THR A 40 4.44 28.03 39.19
CA THR A 40 5.33 29.14 38.84
C THR A 40 6.39 29.27 39.93
N ASP A 41 7.67 29.17 39.56
CA ASP A 41 8.64 30.10 40.13
C ASP A 41 9.77 30.39 39.13
N SER A 42 10.11 31.67 39.08
CA SER A 42 11.08 32.27 38.19
C SER A 42 12.42 32.29 38.91
N THR A 43 13.44 31.64 38.37
CA THR A 43 14.83 31.97 38.71
C THR A 43 15.69 31.80 37.47
N ALA A 44 16.16 32.94 36.97
CA ALA A 44 17.16 33.04 35.93
C ALA A 44 18.54 32.72 36.53
N GLU A 45 19.17 31.65 36.07
CA GLU A 45 20.63 31.53 36.06
C GLU A 45 21.06 31.03 34.68
N ALA A 46 21.81 31.89 34.00
CA ALA A 46 22.43 31.63 32.73
C ALA A 46 23.61 30.68 32.94
N VAL A 47 23.47 29.44 32.47
CA VAL A 47 24.59 28.55 32.19
C VAL A 47 24.48 28.10 30.74
N SER A 48 25.41 28.61 29.94
CA SER A 48 25.62 28.32 28.54
C SER A 48 25.93 26.83 28.34
N ASN A 49 24.95 26.08 27.83
CA ASN A 49 25.19 24.74 27.28
C ASN A 49 25.26 24.83 25.75
N PRO A 50 26.27 24.20 25.12
CA PRO A 50 26.44 24.22 23.68
C PRO A 50 25.42 23.32 22.98
N ASP A 51 24.67 23.98 22.09
CA ASP A 51 24.12 23.56 20.79
C ASP A 51 23.18 22.32 20.68
N PRO A 52 22.12 22.42 19.84
CA PRO A 52 21.11 21.40 19.64
C PRO A 52 21.69 20.11 19.06
N GLN A 53 21.14 18.98 19.52
CA GLN A 53 21.33 17.69 18.86
C GLN A 53 20.99 17.80 17.37
N LYS A 54 22.05 17.88 16.58
CA LYS A 54 22.15 17.51 15.18
C LYS A 54 21.29 16.28 14.92
N SER A 55 20.14 16.51 14.28
CA SER A 55 19.29 15.48 13.72
C SER A 55 20.15 14.54 12.88
N GLN A 56 20.21 13.27 13.27
CA GLN A 56 20.81 12.26 12.43
C GLN A 56 19.97 12.19 11.16
N ASP A 57 20.62 12.45 10.02
CA ASP A 57 20.15 12.05 8.70
C ASP A 57 20.03 10.52 8.69
N GLU A 58 18.97 10.00 9.30
CA GLU A 58 18.60 8.60 9.14
C GLU A 58 18.09 8.46 7.71
N LYS A 59 19.00 8.01 6.85
CA LYS A 59 18.73 7.76 5.43
C LYS A 59 17.40 7.00 5.34
N PRO A 60 16.40 7.50 4.59
CA PRO A 60 15.10 6.86 4.52
C PRO A 60 15.26 5.39 4.13
N THR A 61 14.76 4.50 4.99
CA THR A 61 14.81 3.06 4.78
C THR A 61 13.86 2.71 3.65
N THR A 62 14.41 2.52 2.45
CA THR A 62 13.65 2.06 1.28
C THR A 62 13.08 0.67 1.57
N PHE A 63 11.75 0.57 1.64
CA PHE A 63 11.03 -0.69 1.87
C PHE A 63 11.11 -1.61 0.65
N LEU A 64 10.83 -1.07 -0.54
CA LEU A 64 10.84 -1.82 -1.80
C LEU A 64 11.29 -0.90 -2.93
N ASN A 65 12.48 -1.12 -3.48
CA ASN A 65 12.91 -0.35 -4.65
C ASN A 65 12.20 -0.83 -5.92
N VAL A 66 11.10 -0.18 -6.30
CA VAL A 66 10.30 -0.58 -7.47
C VAL A 66 11.02 -0.35 -8.79
N THR A 67 12.05 0.50 -8.83
CA THR A 67 12.88 0.71 -10.03
C THR A 67 13.70 -0.53 -10.41
N LYS A 68 13.91 -1.46 -9.45
CA LYS A 68 14.58 -2.75 -9.67
C LYS A 68 13.64 -3.86 -10.12
N ILE A 69 12.33 -3.63 -10.08
CA ILE A 69 11.31 -4.67 -10.30
C ILE A 69 10.47 -4.34 -11.52
N ALA A 70 9.91 -3.13 -11.57
CA ALA A 70 9.00 -2.75 -12.63
C ALA A 70 9.67 -2.82 -14.00
N LYS A 71 8.91 -3.31 -14.99
CA LYS A 71 9.35 -3.55 -16.38
C LYS A 71 10.46 -4.59 -16.52
N GLN A 72 10.90 -5.24 -15.45
CA GLN A 72 11.90 -6.29 -15.50
C GLN A 72 11.26 -7.65 -15.78
N PRO A 73 12.01 -8.56 -16.43
CA PRO A 73 11.57 -9.95 -16.58
C PRO A 73 11.59 -10.69 -15.25
N LYS A 74 10.87 -11.82 -15.20
CA LYS A 74 10.64 -12.59 -13.96
C LYS A 74 11.94 -13.05 -13.30
N ASP A 75 12.90 -13.53 -14.07
CA ASP A 75 14.21 -13.98 -13.57
C ASP A 75 14.99 -12.88 -12.83
N VAL A 76 14.93 -11.65 -13.34
CA VAL A 76 15.53 -10.47 -12.68
C VAL A 76 14.77 -10.13 -11.39
N VAL A 77 13.44 -10.22 -11.41
CA VAL A 77 12.61 -10.02 -10.21
C VAL A 77 12.90 -11.08 -9.15
N ASP A 78 12.99 -12.35 -9.54
CA ASP A 78 13.31 -13.48 -8.66
C ASP A 78 14.70 -13.31 -8.04
N ALA A 79 15.69 -12.84 -8.81
CA ALA A 79 17.03 -12.56 -8.29
C ALA A 79 17.04 -11.47 -7.21
N TYR A 80 16.10 -10.51 -7.30
CA TYR A 80 15.98 -9.40 -6.36
C TYR A 80 15.11 -9.74 -5.13
N LEU A 81 13.94 -10.35 -5.34
CA LEU A 81 12.97 -10.66 -4.30
C LEU A 81 13.13 -12.05 -3.68
N GLY A 82 13.88 -12.93 -4.33
CA GLY A 82 13.88 -14.37 -4.06
C GLY A 82 12.75 -15.09 -4.81
N ALA A 83 12.65 -16.40 -4.59
CA ALA A 83 11.60 -17.21 -5.19
C ALA A 83 10.19 -16.79 -4.71
N PRO A 84 9.17 -16.84 -5.58
CA PRO A 84 7.80 -16.55 -5.19
C PRO A 84 7.25 -17.61 -4.24
N ASN A 85 6.37 -17.19 -3.34
CA ASN A 85 5.64 -18.07 -2.42
C ASN A 85 4.42 -18.70 -3.10
N PHE A 86 3.84 -18.02 -4.10
CA PHE A 86 2.63 -18.45 -4.76
C PHE A 86 2.62 -17.98 -6.22
N HIS A 87 1.91 -18.73 -7.06
CA HIS A 87 1.80 -18.52 -8.49
C HIS A 87 0.40 -18.93 -8.96
N GLU A 88 -0.23 -18.07 -9.76
CA GLU A 88 -1.49 -18.34 -10.44
C GLU A 88 -1.54 -17.67 -11.82
N THR A 89 -2.33 -18.20 -12.73
CA THR A 89 -2.70 -17.54 -13.99
C THR A 89 -4.05 -16.84 -13.79
N ILE A 90 -4.12 -15.55 -14.10
CA ILE A 90 -5.33 -14.72 -13.95
C ILE A 90 -5.73 -14.08 -15.28
N SER A 91 -6.98 -13.69 -15.44
CA SER A 91 -7.47 -12.95 -16.63
C SER A 91 -8.13 -11.64 -16.21
N PRO A 92 -7.35 -10.58 -15.92
CA PRO A 92 -7.91 -9.30 -15.51
C PRO A 92 -8.75 -8.69 -16.63
N SER A 93 -9.88 -8.07 -16.29
CA SER A 93 -10.83 -7.52 -17.27
C SER A 93 -10.24 -6.46 -18.21
N ASN A 94 -9.17 -5.79 -17.78
CA ASN A 94 -8.52 -4.69 -18.50
C ASN A 94 -7.09 -5.03 -18.96
N ALA A 95 -6.77 -6.32 -19.07
CA ALA A 95 -5.47 -6.78 -19.55
C ALA A 95 -5.65 -7.67 -20.79
N PRO A 96 -4.80 -7.54 -21.82
CA PRO A 96 -4.88 -8.34 -23.05
C PRO A 96 -4.26 -9.74 -22.87
N CYS A 97 -4.45 -10.39 -21.71
CA CYS A 97 -3.84 -11.69 -21.43
C CYS A 97 -4.66 -12.55 -20.44
N PRO A 98 -4.56 -13.89 -20.52
CA PRO A 98 -4.25 -14.65 -19.33
C PRO A 98 -2.82 -14.30 -18.90
N CYS A 99 -2.69 -13.69 -17.74
CA CYS A 99 -1.45 -13.12 -17.23
C CYS A 99 -0.95 -13.94 -16.04
N GLU A 100 0.35 -14.04 -15.90
CA GLU A 100 0.97 -14.77 -14.80
C GLU A 100 1.11 -13.85 -13.59
N LYS A 101 0.56 -14.25 -12.45
CA LYS A 101 0.67 -13.52 -11.18
C LYS A 101 1.51 -14.32 -10.20
N TYR A 102 2.45 -13.63 -9.56
CA TYR A 102 3.34 -14.20 -8.55
C TYR A 102 3.28 -13.39 -7.28
N SER A 103 3.25 -14.08 -6.13
CA SER A 103 3.32 -13.45 -4.81
C SER A 103 4.68 -13.72 -4.18
N TYR A 104 5.30 -12.68 -3.63
CA TYR A 104 6.63 -12.70 -3.02
C TYR A 104 6.55 -12.24 -1.57
N LYS A 105 7.60 -12.54 -0.79
CA LYS A 105 7.78 -12.06 0.59
C LYS A 105 6.55 -12.33 1.46
N GLU A 106 6.13 -13.60 1.53
CA GLU A 106 4.96 -14.03 2.33
C GLU A 106 3.67 -13.33 1.90
N SER A 107 3.52 -13.15 0.58
CA SER A 107 2.37 -12.48 -0.06
C SER A 107 2.21 -11.01 0.32
N ASN A 108 3.30 -10.34 0.68
CA ASN A 108 3.32 -8.89 0.87
C ASN A 108 3.47 -8.15 -0.47
N ILE A 109 3.92 -8.83 -1.53
CA ILE A 109 4.10 -8.24 -2.85
C ILE A 109 3.47 -9.16 -3.88
N ASP A 110 2.47 -8.66 -4.59
CA ASP A 110 1.87 -9.34 -5.73
C ASP A 110 2.31 -8.66 -7.03
N ILE A 111 2.76 -9.44 -8.01
CA ILE A 111 3.22 -8.92 -9.31
C ILE A 111 2.50 -9.69 -10.42
N VAL A 112 1.78 -8.96 -11.26
CA VAL A 112 1.25 -9.48 -12.53
C VAL A 112 2.22 -9.16 -13.64
N PHE A 113 2.60 -10.19 -14.39
CA PHE A 113 3.49 -10.09 -15.54
C PHE A 113 2.68 -9.99 -16.82
N MET A 114 2.99 -8.98 -17.62
CA MET A 114 2.39 -8.73 -18.93
C MET A 114 3.51 -8.62 -19.96
N ASN A 115 3.40 -9.33 -21.08
CA ASN A 115 4.47 -9.43 -22.07
C ASN A 115 5.84 -9.78 -21.47
N ASN A 116 5.85 -10.76 -20.55
CA ASN A 116 7.03 -11.23 -19.80
C ASN A 116 7.74 -10.16 -18.95
N LYS A 117 7.05 -9.08 -18.57
CA LYS A 117 7.60 -8.02 -17.72
C LYS A 117 6.68 -7.72 -16.54
N ALA A 118 7.25 -7.42 -15.38
CA ALA A 118 6.50 -6.99 -14.21
C ALA A 118 5.79 -5.66 -14.49
N ASP A 119 4.46 -5.65 -14.38
CA ASP A 119 3.65 -4.50 -14.75
C ASP A 119 2.79 -4.01 -13.58
N TRP A 120 1.84 -4.84 -13.14
CA TRP A 120 0.97 -4.48 -12.02
C TRP A 120 1.59 -5.00 -10.73
N ILE A 121 2.09 -4.08 -9.90
CA ILE A 121 2.78 -4.37 -8.66
C ILE A 121 1.91 -3.86 -7.52
N THR A 122 1.51 -4.77 -6.63
CA THR A 122 0.76 -4.42 -5.42
C THR A 122 1.62 -4.73 -4.21
N VAL A 123 1.74 -3.77 -3.29
CA VAL A 123 2.52 -3.90 -2.05
C VAL A 123 1.58 -3.73 -0.87
N TYR A 124 1.49 -4.76 -0.04
CA TYR A 124 0.61 -4.82 1.12
C TYR A 124 1.41 -4.60 2.42
N LYS A 125 0.67 -4.44 3.53
CA LYS A 125 1.21 -4.34 4.90
C LYS A 125 2.24 -3.21 5.05
N MET A 126 1.87 -2.03 4.56
CA MET A 126 2.71 -0.83 4.58
C MET A 126 2.43 0.09 5.79
N ASN A 127 1.84 -0.45 6.86
CA ASN A 127 1.30 0.32 7.98
C ASN A 127 2.37 1.03 8.84
N GLU A 128 3.64 0.72 8.64
CA GLU A 128 4.78 1.43 9.26
C GLU A 128 5.15 2.71 8.48
N ILE A 129 4.64 2.86 7.26
CA ILE A 129 4.89 4.03 6.42
C ILE A 129 3.76 5.04 6.63
N LYS A 130 4.15 6.28 6.94
CA LYS A 130 3.22 7.40 7.05
C LYS A 130 2.54 7.66 5.71
N TYR A 131 1.25 7.98 5.77
CA TYR A 131 0.46 8.31 4.60
C TYR A 131 0.72 9.75 4.13
N ASP A 132 1.90 9.98 3.57
CA ASP A 132 2.29 11.22 2.92
C ASP A 132 3.16 10.95 1.69
N SER A 133 3.13 11.88 0.73
CA SER A 133 3.81 11.71 -0.56
C SER A 133 5.32 11.45 -0.44
N THR A 134 6.00 12.06 0.53
CA THR A 134 7.46 11.93 0.66
C THR A 134 7.80 10.54 1.19
N SER A 135 7.20 10.15 2.32
CA SER A 135 7.41 8.83 2.94
C SER A 135 7.07 7.69 1.98
N ILE A 136 5.99 7.83 1.21
CA ILE A 136 5.57 6.83 0.22
C ILE A 136 6.61 6.69 -0.91
N LEU A 137 7.07 7.79 -1.50
CA LEU A 137 8.01 7.75 -2.61
C LEU A 137 9.40 7.28 -2.15
N ASP A 138 9.83 7.66 -0.95
CA ASP A 138 11.06 7.16 -0.32
C ASP A 138 11.03 5.65 -0.07
N ALA A 139 9.91 5.15 0.46
CA ALA A 139 9.71 3.73 0.69
C ALA A 139 9.79 2.92 -0.62
N LEU A 140 9.40 3.52 -1.76
CA LEU A 140 9.45 2.91 -3.08
C LEU A 140 10.78 3.14 -3.84
N GLY A 141 11.66 3.99 -3.31
CA GLY A 141 12.89 4.40 -4.02
C GLY A 141 12.61 5.24 -5.27
N LEU A 142 11.54 6.04 -5.24
CA LEU A 142 11.10 6.89 -6.34
C LEU A 142 11.47 8.35 -6.10
N LYS A 143 11.57 9.13 -7.19
CA LYS A 143 11.80 10.58 -7.09
C LYS A 143 10.59 11.27 -6.48
N HIS A 144 10.84 12.25 -5.61
CA HIS A 144 9.78 13.07 -5.01
C HIS A 144 9.03 13.85 -6.07
N THR A 145 7.72 13.68 -6.09
CA THR A 145 6.80 14.44 -6.95
C THR A 145 5.43 14.52 -6.29
N LYS A 146 4.68 15.59 -6.58
CA LYS A 146 3.36 15.79 -5.99
C LYS A 146 2.32 14.89 -6.66
N PRO A 147 1.40 14.26 -5.91
CA PRO A 147 0.27 13.57 -6.50
C PRO A 147 -0.67 14.56 -7.23
N PHE A 148 -1.29 14.12 -8.32
CA PHE A 148 -2.31 14.92 -9.00
C PHE A 148 -3.66 14.89 -8.26
N MET A 149 -3.87 13.87 -7.42
CA MET A 149 -5.05 13.67 -6.60
C MET A 149 -4.61 13.18 -5.22
N GLN A 150 -5.14 13.80 -4.16
CA GLN A 150 -4.90 13.39 -2.79
C GLN A 150 -6.12 13.71 -1.92
N ASP A 151 -6.58 12.69 -1.20
CA ASP A 151 -7.49 12.81 -0.05
C ASP A 151 -6.99 11.89 1.10
N ASP A 152 -7.78 11.79 2.17
CA ASP A 152 -7.45 11.02 3.38
C ASP A 152 -7.29 9.50 3.14
N TYR A 153 -7.75 8.99 2.00
CA TYR A 153 -7.79 7.56 1.68
C TYR A 153 -7.04 7.20 0.41
N VAL A 154 -6.93 8.11 -0.57
CA VAL A 154 -6.26 7.82 -1.84
C VAL A 154 -5.34 8.97 -2.29
N MET A 155 -4.09 8.62 -2.64
CA MET A 155 -3.14 9.47 -3.34
C MET A 155 -2.82 8.83 -4.69
N LYS A 156 -2.80 9.65 -5.76
CA LYS A 156 -2.52 9.16 -7.11
C LYS A 156 -1.49 10.02 -7.85
N TRP A 157 -0.65 9.32 -8.59
CA TRP A 157 0.27 9.85 -9.59
C TRP A 157 -0.02 9.14 -10.91
N ASN A 158 0.03 9.88 -12.01
CA ASN A 158 -0.06 9.35 -13.37
C ASN A 158 1.14 9.85 -14.16
N ASP A 159 1.59 9.07 -15.14
CA ASP A 159 2.62 9.45 -16.11
C ASP A 159 3.90 10.03 -15.46
N PHE A 160 4.39 9.40 -14.38
CA PHE A 160 5.50 9.91 -13.58
C PHE A 160 6.64 8.91 -13.50
N ASP A 161 7.88 9.39 -13.63
CA ASP A 161 9.12 8.58 -13.54
C ASP A 161 9.11 7.31 -14.43
N GLY A 162 8.40 7.39 -15.56
CA GLY A 162 8.24 6.28 -16.50
C GLY A 162 7.18 5.24 -16.10
N TYR A 163 6.37 5.49 -15.08
CA TYR A 163 5.23 4.66 -14.69
C TYR A 163 3.91 5.25 -15.20
N ASP A 164 2.97 4.38 -15.57
CA ASP A 164 1.63 4.77 -16.02
C ASP A 164 0.82 5.32 -14.83
N GLN A 165 0.83 4.60 -13.71
CA GLN A 165 0.07 4.96 -12.52
C GLN A 165 0.73 4.47 -11.24
N LEU A 166 0.64 5.28 -10.20
CA LEU A 166 0.82 4.89 -8.80
C LEU A 166 -0.43 5.34 -8.03
N SER A 167 -1.01 4.43 -7.24
CA SER A 167 -2.08 4.70 -6.30
C SER A 167 -1.66 4.18 -4.92
N ALA A 168 -1.66 5.07 -3.93
CA ALA A 168 -1.42 4.73 -2.55
C ALA A 168 -2.72 4.87 -1.76
N PHE A 169 -3.01 3.89 -0.92
CA PHE A 169 -4.28 3.80 -0.18
C PHE A 169 -4.02 3.89 1.32
N GLY A 170 -4.57 4.92 1.95
CA GLY A 170 -4.48 5.16 3.39
C GLY A 170 -5.47 4.31 4.19
N ASP A 171 -5.20 4.14 5.48
CA ASP A 171 -6.10 3.48 6.43
C ASP A 171 -7.13 4.44 7.08
N GLY A 172 -7.14 5.73 6.69
CA GLY A 172 -7.95 6.79 7.29
C GLY A 172 -7.48 7.26 8.67
N LYS A 173 -6.35 6.73 9.18
CA LYS A 173 -5.72 7.09 10.46
C LYS A 173 -4.33 7.71 10.26
N GLY A 174 -3.97 8.00 9.02
CA GLY A 174 -2.68 8.61 8.66
C GLY A 174 -1.57 7.61 8.33
N ASN A 175 -1.87 6.32 8.21
CA ASN A 175 -0.90 5.30 7.79
C ASN A 175 -1.24 4.74 6.41
N LEU A 176 -0.21 4.29 5.71
CA LEU A 176 -0.37 3.63 4.42
C LEU A 176 -0.86 2.19 4.62
N SER A 177 -1.92 1.80 3.93
CA SER A 177 -2.44 0.43 3.96
C SER A 177 -1.75 -0.43 2.89
N TYR A 178 -1.86 -0.01 1.64
CA TYR A 178 -1.25 -0.68 0.50
C TYR A 178 -1.00 0.28 -0.66
N ILE A 179 -0.21 -0.18 -1.63
CA ILE A 179 0.12 0.53 -2.85
C ILE A 179 -0.20 -0.34 -4.05
N PHE A 180 -0.69 0.29 -5.12
CA PHE A 180 -0.79 -0.28 -6.45
C PHE A 180 0.01 0.57 -7.44
N LEU A 181 0.91 -0.05 -8.19
CA LEU A 181 1.69 0.58 -9.26
C LEU A 181 1.47 -0.18 -10.57
N LYS A 182 1.26 0.57 -11.64
CA LYS A 182 1.16 0.07 -13.01
C LYS A 182 2.29 0.67 -13.85
N ALA A 183 3.09 -0.18 -14.48
CA ALA A 183 4.33 0.25 -15.10
C ALA A 183 4.21 0.53 -16.60
N ILE A 184 3.34 -0.17 -17.32
CA ILE A 184 3.22 -0.07 -18.78
C ILE A 184 1.75 0.18 -19.16
N THR A 185 1.54 1.10 -20.08
CA THR A 185 0.27 1.29 -20.80
C THR A 185 0.35 0.47 -22.08
N HIS A 186 -0.65 -0.39 -22.33
CA HIS A 186 -0.78 -1.14 -23.58
C HIS A 186 -1.25 -0.26 -24.73
#